data_AF-A0A1M7ZEX7-F1
#
_entry.id   AF-A0A1M7ZEX7-F1
#
_cell.length_a   1.000
_cell.length_b   1.000
_cell.length_c   1.000
_cell.angle_alpha   90.00
_cell.angle_beta   90.00
_cell.angle_gamma   90.00
#
_symmetry.space_group_name_H-M   'P 1'
#
loop_
_entity.id
_entity.type
_entity.pdbx_description
1 polymer ?
#
loop_
_entity_poly.entity_id
_entity_poly.type
_entity_poly.pdbx_seq_one_letter_code
_entity_poly.pdbx_strand_id
1 'polypeptide(L)'
;MKKYWVLFFVLASCGPEEIPYLPVEQRETVEILDQELIEIRSWYFPENSSSKILSLKRVNQPGKDSLTLADTLVMSQFVREIGWIPWNSPYSGGMNNFFYNNGWEFYPFYILGSGQIKESDPRDSLPGLPLLLEKIVQTPPCPVVIPERRTDYPLQNIPWKWIGFIDESGEVYSHPYCEGPSGSIQFTQKGQSVPGYVTNQPNALLVEFSTGVSNFYDSPFFYEIKGNQVSLYTSYYYGPNRHQTSFPLTTKRVYEKQDSVKRVIAPGELDFQIQGNRLIISRNDTDLRLLYMAN
;
A
#
# COMPACT_ATOMS: atom_id res chain seq x y z
N MET A 1 9.51 2.47 88.26
CA MET A 1 10.48 2.26 87.16
C MET A 1 9.87 1.29 86.17
N LYS A 2 9.58 1.77 84.95
CA LYS A 2 8.90 1.04 83.88
C LYS A 2 9.87 0.07 83.20
N LYS A 3 9.51 -1.21 83.08
CA LYS A 3 10.20 -2.19 82.22
C LYS A 3 9.48 -2.22 80.88
N TYR A 4 10.17 -1.77 79.84
CA TYR A 4 9.69 -1.82 78.46
C TYR A 4 9.77 -3.27 77.97
N TRP A 5 8.63 -3.80 77.54
CA TRP A 5 8.57 -4.99 76.70
C TRP A 5 9.05 -4.60 75.30
N VAL A 6 10.16 -5.19 74.86
CA VAL A 6 10.60 -5.13 73.47
C VAL A 6 9.70 -6.10 72.69
N LEU A 7 8.67 -5.57 72.05
CA LEU A 7 7.92 -6.30 71.02
C LEU A 7 8.82 -6.44 69.80
N PHE A 8 9.29 -7.66 69.53
CA PHE A 8 9.83 -8.03 68.23
C PHE A 8 8.67 -8.06 67.21
N PHE A 9 8.49 -6.97 66.47
CA PHE A 9 7.71 -7.00 65.24
C PHE A 9 8.52 -7.76 64.18
N VAL A 10 8.18 -9.02 63.96
CA VAL A 10 8.53 -9.72 62.71
C VAL A 10 7.62 -9.14 61.64
N LEU A 11 8.07 -8.05 61.00
CA LEU A 11 7.53 -7.65 59.70
C LEU A 11 8.00 -8.72 58.71
N ALA A 12 7.15 -9.70 58.46
CA ALA A 12 7.24 -10.51 57.26
C ALA A 12 7.21 -9.52 56.09
N SER A 13 8.37 -9.26 55.49
CA SER A 13 8.46 -8.54 54.25
C SER A 13 7.77 -9.38 53.17
N CYS A 14 6.49 -9.13 52.93
CA CYS A 14 5.95 -9.30 51.58
C CYS A 14 6.69 -8.27 50.71
N GLY A 15 7.90 -8.62 50.27
CA GLY A 15 8.45 -7.97 49.09
C GLY A 15 7.40 -8.15 47.98
N PRO A 16 7.17 -7.13 47.14
CA PRO A 16 6.28 -7.30 46.00
C PRO A 16 6.79 -8.52 45.24
N GLU A 17 5.94 -9.52 45.10
CA GLU A 17 6.22 -10.69 44.28
C GLU A 17 6.47 -10.13 42.88
N GLU A 18 7.74 -10.09 42.45
CA GLU A 18 8.11 -9.56 41.15
C GLU A 18 7.45 -10.46 40.11
N ILE A 19 6.37 -9.97 39.51
CA ILE A 19 5.66 -10.71 38.47
C ILE A 19 6.67 -10.96 37.34
N PRO A 20 7.01 -12.23 37.06
CA PRO A 20 8.03 -12.57 36.09
C PRO A 20 7.61 -12.01 34.72
N TYR A 21 8.56 -11.41 34.01
CA TYR A 21 8.32 -10.98 32.63
C TYR A 21 8.28 -12.22 31.73
N LEU A 22 7.09 -12.56 31.25
CA LEU A 22 6.90 -13.70 30.36
C LEU A 22 7.13 -13.28 28.91
N PRO A 23 7.87 -14.08 28.11
CA PRO A 23 7.89 -13.97 26.66
C PRO A 23 6.46 -14.03 26.09
N VAL A 24 6.20 -13.33 24.98
CA VAL A 24 4.85 -13.17 24.42
C VAL A 24 4.19 -14.53 24.13
N GLU A 25 4.95 -15.51 23.66
CA GLU A 25 4.49 -16.86 23.34
C GLU A 25 3.92 -17.59 24.56
N GLN A 26 4.37 -17.24 25.76
CA GLN A 26 3.98 -17.84 27.03
C GLN A 26 2.84 -17.11 27.73
N ARG A 27 2.42 -15.94 27.22
CA ARG A 27 1.35 -15.15 27.81
C ARG A 27 -0.02 -15.72 27.49
N GLU A 28 -1.01 -15.38 28.32
CA GLU A 28 -2.41 -15.74 28.12
C GLU A 28 -2.92 -15.15 26.80
N THR A 29 -3.70 -15.96 26.08
CA THR A 29 -4.36 -15.53 24.84
C THR A 29 -5.68 -14.85 25.20
N VAL A 30 -5.79 -13.57 24.87
CA VAL A 30 -7.00 -12.76 25.06
C VAL A 30 -8.01 -13.02 23.95
N GLU A 31 -7.54 -13.19 22.72
CA GLU A 31 -8.39 -13.37 21.54
C GLU A 31 -7.65 -14.20 20.47
N ILE A 32 -8.40 -15.03 19.72
CA ILE A 32 -7.90 -15.72 18.53
C ILE A 32 -8.41 -14.96 17.29
N LEU A 33 -7.48 -14.58 16.42
CA LEU A 33 -7.78 -13.98 15.12
C LEU A 33 -7.83 -15.05 14.03
N ASP A 34 -8.90 -15.07 13.24
CA ASP A 34 -9.03 -15.92 12.05
C ASP A 34 -9.27 -15.06 10.80
N GLN A 35 -8.32 -15.12 9.87
CA GLN A 35 -8.30 -14.40 8.59
C GLN A 35 -8.81 -12.95 8.64
N GLU A 36 -8.39 -12.19 9.66
CA GLU A 36 -8.80 -10.80 9.81
C GLU A 36 -8.01 -9.89 8.88
N LEU A 37 -8.69 -8.88 8.33
CA LEU A 37 -8.04 -7.88 7.48
C LEU A 37 -7.21 -6.92 8.35
N ILE A 38 -5.90 -7.04 8.21
CA ILE A 38 -4.92 -6.30 8.98
C ILE A 38 -4.17 -5.35 8.07
N GLU A 39 -4.19 -4.08 8.45
CA GLU A 39 -3.35 -3.04 7.86
C GLU A 39 -1.98 -3.05 8.54
N ILE A 40 -0.92 -3.18 7.75
CA ILE A 40 0.47 -3.11 8.18
C ILE A 40 0.97 -1.69 8.04
N ARG A 41 1.36 -1.08 9.16
CA ARG A 41 1.98 0.26 9.21
C ARG A 41 3.37 0.19 9.81
N SER A 42 4.33 0.87 9.18
CA SER A 42 5.64 1.11 9.78
C SER A 42 5.65 2.44 10.52
N TRP A 43 6.07 2.43 11.79
CA TRP A 43 6.34 3.63 12.57
C TRP A 43 7.83 3.91 12.60
N TYR A 44 8.25 5.11 12.22
CA TYR A 44 9.65 5.55 12.35
C TYR A 44 9.83 6.32 13.65
N PHE A 45 10.76 5.87 14.49
CA PHE A 45 11.18 6.60 15.70
C PHE A 45 12.51 7.31 15.42
N PRO A 46 12.52 8.66 15.30
CA PRO A 46 13.70 9.43 14.94
C PRO A 46 14.86 9.28 15.93
N GLU A 47 14.53 9.05 17.20
CA GLU A 47 15.46 9.15 18.34
C GLU A 47 16.56 8.09 18.33
N ASN A 48 16.30 6.90 17.77
CA ASN A 48 17.26 5.78 17.79
C ASN A 48 17.81 5.41 16.41
N SER A 49 17.43 6.11 15.33
CA SER A 49 17.78 5.77 13.93
C SER A 49 17.54 4.31 13.52
N SER A 50 16.82 3.55 14.36
CA SER A 50 16.70 2.11 14.28
C SER A 50 15.47 1.69 15.06
N SER A 51 14.35 1.66 14.36
CA SER A 51 13.31 0.63 14.45
C SER A 51 12.10 1.13 13.68
N LYS A 52 11.63 0.29 12.75
CA LYS A 52 10.32 0.42 12.16
C LYS A 52 9.43 -0.55 12.89
N ILE A 53 8.60 -0.03 13.78
CA ILE A 53 7.64 -0.85 14.50
C ILE A 53 6.50 -1.12 13.55
N LEU A 54 6.14 -2.40 13.41
CA LEU A 54 4.93 -2.78 12.70
C LEU A 54 3.78 -2.73 13.69
N SER A 55 2.94 -1.71 13.54
CA SER A 55 1.62 -1.80 14.14
C SER A 55 0.66 -2.37 13.10
N LEU A 56 -0.13 -3.29 13.59
CA LEU A 56 -1.18 -3.95 12.85
C LEU A 56 -2.49 -3.31 13.32
N LYS A 57 -3.27 -2.80 12.37
CA LYS A 57 -4.59 -2.22 12.68
C LYS A 57 -5.66 -3.10 12.06
N ARG A 58 -6.63 -3.53 12.86
CA ARG A 58 -7.84 -4.19 12.37
C ARG A 58 -8.65 -3.18 11.56
N VAL A 59 -8.86 -3.46 10.28
CA VAL A 59 -9.60 -2.55 9.38
C VAL A 59 -11.08 -2.50 9.76
N ASN A 60 -11.65 -3.64 10.15
CA ASN A 60 -13.07 -3.79 10.45
C ASN A 60 -13.48 -3.28 11.85
N GLN A 61 -12.51 -2.93 12.70
CA GLN A 61 -12.75 -2.42 14.06
C GLN A 61 -11.89 -1.18 14.34
N PRO A 62 -12.12 -0.08 13.60
CA PRO A 62 -11.30 1.12 13.73
C PRO A 62 -11.46 1.73 15.13
N GLY A 63 -10.34 1.82 15.86
CA GLY A 63 -10.26 2.53 17.13
C GLY A 63 -10.31 1.66 18.39
N LYS A 64 -10.37 0.33 18.28
CA LYS A 64 -10.36 -0.55 19.46
C LYS A 64 -9.01 -1.17 19.82
N ASP A 65 -8.12 -1.52 18.88
CA ASP A 65 -6.84 -2.14 19.26
C ASP A 65 -5.71 -1.76 18.30
N SER A 66 -4.66 -1.16 18.86
CA SER A 66 -3.34 -1.21 18.21
C SER A 66 -2.76 -2.58 18.51
N LEU A 67 -2.47 -3.37 17.47
CA LEU A 67 -1.79 -4.65 17.62
C LEU A 67 -0.30 -4.46 17.34
N THR A 68 0.55 -5.15 18.09
CA THR A 68 2.01 -5.12 17.92
C THR A 68 2.49 -6.49 17.49
N LEU A 69 3.31 -6.57 16.44
CA LEU A 69 3.75 -7.87 15.93
C LEU A 69 4.81 -8.48 16.86
N ALA A 70 4.50 -9.63 17.47
CA ALA A 70 5.42 -10.35 18.35
C ALA A 70 6.33 -11.33 17.59
N ASP A 71 5.81 -11.97 16.52
CA ASP A 71 6.61 -12.87 15.67
C ASP A 71 6.94 -12.23 14.32
N THR A 72 8.22 -11.98 14.10
CA THR A 72 8.76 -11.39 12.86
C THR A 72 9.15 -12.44 11.82
N LEU A 73 9.19 -13.73 12.17
CA LEU A 73 9.61 -14.81 11.27
C LEU A 73 8.58 -15.05 10.17
N VAL A 74 7.30 -15.23 10.55
CA VAL A 74 6.19 -15.44 9.60
C VAL A 74 6.09 -14.27 8.63
N MET A 75 6.17 -13.03 9.14
CA MET A 75 6.14 -11.84 8.29
C MET A 75 7.40 -11.73 7.40
N SER A 76 8.58 -12.08 7.90
CA SER A 76 9.81 -12.09 7.11
C SER A 76 9.77 -13.13 5.99
N GLN A 77 9.21 -14.32 6.25
CA GLN A 77 8.99 -15.35 5.24
C GLN A 77 8.01 -14.87 4.18
N PHE A 78 6.86 -14.35 4.60
CA PHE A 78 5.86 -13.79 3.70
C PHE A 78 6.46 -12.71 2.78
N VAL A 79 7.17 -11.73 3.35
CA VAL A 79 7.83 -10.66 2.58
C VAL A 79 8.86 -11.21 1.58
N ARG A 80 9.56 -12.31 1.89
CA ARG A 80 10.47 -12.96 0.93
C ARG A 80 9.74 -13.68 -0.19
N GLU A 81 8.60 -14.29 0.11
CA GLU A 81 7.79 -15.02 -0.86
C GLU A 81 7.12 -14.08 -1.86
N ILE A 82 6.63 -12.94 -1.38
CA ILE A 82 5.79 -12.05 -2.19
C ILE A 82 6.50 -10.77 -2.61
N GLY A 83 7.51 -10.33 -1.85
CA GLY A 83 8.15 -9.04 -2.03
C GLY A 83 8.93 -8.97 -3.33
N TRP A 84 8.83 -7.83 -3.99
CA TRP A 84 9.44 -7.58 -5.29
C TRP A 84 10.19 -6.27 -5.27
N ILE A 85 11.42 -6.27 -5.78
CA ILE A 85 12.21 -5.06 -5.95
C ILE A 85 12.01 -4.46 -7.35
N PRO A 86 12.29 -3.15 -7.55
CA PRO A 86 11.98 -2.43 -8.79
C PRO A 86 12.68 -2.94 -10.05
N TRP A 87 13.64 -3.86 -9.90
CA TRP A 87 14.48 -4.44 -10.95
C TRP A 87 14.08 -5.87 -11.33
N ASN A 88 12.83 -6.24 -11.09
CA ASN A 88 12.22 -7.52 -11.49
C ASN A 88 12.81 -8.74 -10.78
N SER A 89 13.22 -8.58 -9.53
CA SER A 89 13.72 -9.70 -8.74
C SER A 89 12.99 -9.85 -7.40
N PRO A 90 12.91 -11.10 -6.88
CA PRO A 90 12.38 -11.35 -5.55
C PRO A 90 13.18 -10.59 -4.50
N TYR A 91 12.48 -10.08 -3.50
CA TYR A 91 13.11 -9.49 -2.33
C TYR A 91 13.74 -10.59 -1.45
N SER A 92 15.02 -10.45 -1.12
CA SER A 92 15.77 -11.46 -0.36
C SER A 92 16.07 -11.07 1.10
N GLY A 93 15.73 -9.85 1.51
CA GLY A 93 16.01 -9.36 2.86
C GLY A 93 15.02 -9.83 3.92
N GLY A 94 15.21 -9.36 5.15
CA GLY A 94 14.24 -9.52 6.23
C GLY A 94 13.22 -8.38 6.26
N MET A 95 12.15 -8.58 7.02
CA MET A 95 11.08 -7.60 7.22
C MET A 95 11.60 -6.21 7.61
N ASN A 96 12.58 -6.11 8.50
CA ASN A 96 13.15 -4.83 8.92
C ASN A 96 13.87 -4.08 7.78
N ASN A 97 14.55 -4.79 6.87
CA ASN A 97 15.15 -4.15 5.69
C ASN A 97 14.10 -3.77 4.66
N PHE A 98 13.01 -4.54 4.56
CA PHE A 98 11.88 -4.23 3.68
C PHE A 98 11.22 -2.94 4.17
N PHE A 99 10.84 -2.90 5.44
CA PHE A 99 10.80 -1.75 6.33
C PHE A 99 11.69 -0.59 5.87
N TYR A 100 12.97 -0.72 6.19
CA TYR A 100 14.02 0.29 6.10
C TYR A 100 14.05 0.97 4.71
N ASN A 101 14.05 0.17 3.65
CA ASN A 101 14.14 0.67 2.28
C ASN A 101 12.89 1.42 1.79
N ASN A 102 11.74 1.34 2.48
CA ASN A 102 10.48 1.96 2.07
C ASN A 102 9.93 3.02 3.05
N GLY A 103 10.77 3.49 3.98
CA GLY A 103 10.32 4.21 5.19
C GLY A 103 9.62 5.54 5.11
N TRP A 104 9.52 6.10 3.93
CA TRP A 104 9.09 7.49 3.79
C TRP A 104 7.65 7.56 3.26
N GLU A 105 7.17 6.54 2.55
CA GLU A 105 5.86 6.53 1.90
C GLU A 105 5.29 5.11 1.76
N PHE A 106 5.13 4.38 2.88
CA PHE A 106 4.37 3.12 2.80
C PHE A 106 2.88 3.46 2.63
N TYR A 107 2.34 3.17 1.45
CA TYR A 107 0.90 2.97 1.32
C TYR A 107 0.49 1.83 2.24
N PRO A 108 -0.65 1.92 2.92
CA PRO A 108 -1.08 0.88 3.83
C PRO A 108 -1.15 -0.46 3.09
N PHE A 109 -0.43 -1.44 3.61
CA PHE A 109 -0.34 -2.76 3.02
C PHE A 109 -1.22 -3.71 3.81
N TYR A 110 -2.13 -4.40 3.13
CA TYR A 110 -3.18 -5.16 3.76
C TYR A 110 -2.95 -6.66 3.59
N ILE A 111 -3.07 -7.40 4.68
CA ILE A 111 -2.99 -8.86 4.72
C ILE A 111 -4.21 -9.45 5.40
N LEU A 112 -4.51 -10.72 5.13
CA LEU A 112 -5.40 -11.51 5.99
C LEU A 112 -4.51 -12.28 6.98
N GLY A 113 -4.55 -11.90 8.25
CA GLY A 113 -3.73 -12.52 9.30
C GLY A 113 -4.53 -13.45 10.20
N SER A 114 -3.90 -14.51 10.68
CA SER A 114 -4.46 -15.38 11.72
C SER A 114 -3.42 -15.65 12.79
N GLY A 115 -3.86 -15.74 14.05
CA GLY A 115 -2.96 -15.91 15.18
C GLY A 115 -3.61 -15.58 16.51
N GLN A 116 -2.79 -15.28 17.52
CA GLN A 116 -3.23 -15.11 18.89
C GLN A 116 -2.89 -13.71 19.40
N ILE A 117 -3.91 -12.98 19.84
CA ILE A 117 -3.71 -11.74 20.61
C ILE A 117 -3.42 -12.14 22.04
N LYS A 118 -2.28 -11.70 22.54
CA LYS A 118 -1.76 -11.98 23.88
C LYS A 118 -2.02 -10.81 24.82
N GLU A 119 -1.98 -11.10 26.11
CA GLU A 119 -2.04 -10.07 27.14
C GLU A 119 -0.81 -9.13 27.05
N SER A 120 -1.05 -7.82 27.23
CA SER A 120 0.01 -6.82 27.30
C SER A 120 0.69 -6.82 28.67
N ASP A 121 2.02 -6.66 28.69
CA ASP A 121 2.77 -6.40 29.91
C ASP A 121 3.13 -4.90 29.98
N PRO A 122 3.04 -4.23 31.14
CA PRO A 122 3.46 -2.83 31.29
C PRO A 122 4.90 -2.53 30.87
N ARG A 123 5.76 -3.56 30.80
CA ARG A 123 7.16 -3.48 30.35
C ARG A 123 7.32 -3.67 28.84
N ASP A 124 6.25 -3.91 28.09
CA ASP A 124 6.31 -4.02 26.64
C ASP A 124 6.83 -2.72 26.03
N SER A 125 7.80 -2.84 25.14
CA SER A 125 8.41 -1.69 24.45
C SER A 125 7.49 -1.04 23.43
N LEU A 126 6.42 -1.73 23.02
CA LEU A 126 5.49 -1.32 21.97
C LEU A 126 4.08 -1.12 22.54
N PRO A 127 3.40 -0.01 22.21
CA PRO A 127 2.02 0.21 22.66
C PRO A 127 1.05 -0.68 21.88
N GLY A 128 0.17 -1.38 22.59
CA GLY A 128 -0.86 -2.23 21.99
C GLY A 128 -0.86 -3.66 22.53
N LEU A 129 -1.79 -4.48 22.05
CA LEU A 129 -1.80 -5.91 22.40
C LEU A 129 -0.85 -6.68 21.48
N PRO A 130 0.06 -7.51 22.02
CA PRO A 130 0.93 -8.34 21.21
C PRO A 130 0.14 -9.35 20.38
N LEU A 131 0.37 -9.38 19.07
CA LEU A 131 -0.13 -10.38 18.15
C LEU A 131 0.98 -11.38 17.82
N LEU A 132 0.79 -12.62 18.25
CA LEU A 132 1.54 -13.76 17.77
C LEU A 132 0.91 -14.24 16.45
N LEU A 133 1.50 -13.83 15.34
CA LEU A 133 1.00 -14.12 13.99
C LEU A 133 1.43 -15.52 13.58
N GLU A 134 0.47 -16.40 13.30
CA GLU A 134 0.73 -17.80 12.94
C GLU A 134 0.63 -18.03 11.43
N LYS A 135 -0.23 -17.27 10.76
CA LYS A 135 -0.50 -17.41 9.33
C LYS A 135 -0.80 -16.08 8.68
N ILE A 136 -0.29 -15.91 7.46
CA ILE A 136 -0.63 -14.82 6.57
C ILE A 136 -1.22 -15.41 5.29
N VAL A 137 -2.37 -14.89 4.88
CA VAL A 137 -2.98 -15.16 3.58
C VAL A 137 -2.99 -13.85 2.80
N GLN A 138 -2.67 -13.96 1.50
CA GLN A 138 -2.74 -12.82 0.60
C GLN A 138 -4.18 -12.30 0.51
N THR A 139 -4.33 -10.98 0.44
CA THR A 139 -5.65 -10.38 0.27
C THR A 139 -6.21 -10.72 -1.11
N PRO A 140 -7.53 -10.99 -1.22
CA PRO A 140 -8.17 -11.16 -2.51
C PRO A 140 -8.10 -9.84 -3.32
N PRO A 141 -8.35 -9.89 -4.64
CA PRO A 141 -8.54 -8.68 -5.44
C PRO A 141 -9.62 -7.78 -4.83
N CYS A 142 -9.54 -6.47 -5.07
CA CYS A 142 -10.48 -5.48 -4.57
C CYS A 142 -11.58 -5.24 -5.62
N PRO A 143 -12.75 -5.89 -5.54
CA PRO A 143 -13.87 -5.55 -6.41
C PRO A 143 -14.33 -4.13 -6.08
N VAL A 144 -14.08 -3.20 -6.98
CA VAL A 144 -14.56 -1.82 -6.84
C VAL A 144 -15.98 -1.76 -7.42
N VAL A 145 -16.99 -1.79 -6.55
CA VAL A 145 -18.37 -1.58 -6.98
C VAL A 145 -18.58 -0.07 -7.16
N ILE A 146 -18.71 0.38 -8.41
CA ILE A 146 -19.11 1.75 -8.71
C ILE A 146 -20.38 1.68 -9.55
N PRO A 147 -21.48 2.30 -9.12
CA PRO A 147 -22.71 2.30 -9.89
C PRO A 147 -22.52 3.05 -11.21
N GLU A 148 -23.03 2.47 -12.30
CA GLU A 148 -23.10 3.17 -13.58
C GLU A 148 -23.99 4.39 -13.44
N ARG A 149 -23.47 5.54 -13.89
CA ARG A 149 -24.22 6.78 -13.98
C ARG A 149 -24.35 7.17 -15.44
N ARG A 150 -25.57 7.54 -15.84
CA ARG A 150 -25.88 7.97 -17.22
C ARG A 150 -25.48 9.44 -17.50
N THR A 151 -24.67 10.04 -16.64
CA THR A 151 -24.19 11.40 -16.86
C THR A 151 -23.06 11.35 -17.88
N ASP A 152 -23.09 12.21 -18.89
CA ASP A 152 -22.00 12.32 -19.85
C ASP A 152 -20.80 13.03 -19.21
N TYR A 153 -19.74 12.29 -18.92
CA TYR A 153 -18.49 12.85 -18.41
C TYR A 153 -17.55 13.20 -19.58
N PRO A 154 -16.88 14.36 -19.57
CA PRO A 154 -15.81 14.64 -20.52
C PRO A 154 -14.57 13.82 -20.20
N LEU A 155 -13.72 13.55 -21.21
CA LEU A 155 -12.41 12.90 -20.98
C LEU A 155 -11.53 13.72 -20.03
N GLN A 156 -11.54 15.05 -20.21
CA GLN A 156 -10.61 15.96 -19.58
C GLN A 156 -11.08 16.42 -18.20
N ASN A 157 -10.12 16.69 -17.31
CA ASN A 157 -10.29 17.19 -15.94
C ASN A 157 -11.16 16.30 -15.03
N ILE A 158 -11.32 15.03 -15.37
CA ILE A 158 -11.96 14.02 -14.53
C ILE A 158 -10.90 13.07 -13.99
N PRO A 159 -10.84 12.83 -12.66
CA PRO A 159 -9.99 11.79 -12.10
C PRO A 159 -10.63 10.42 -12.34
N TRP A 160 -10.17 9.73 -13.37
CA TRP A 160 -10.65 8.40 -13.76
C TRP A 160 -9.96 7.34 -12.90
N LYS A 161 -10.70 6.72 -11.98
CA LYS A 161 -10.19 5.69 -11.07
C LYS A 161 -10.15 4.33 -11.77
N TRP A 162 -9.01 3.64 -11.72
CA TRP A 162 -8.85 2.34 -12.35
C TRP A 162 -9.66 1.25 -11.62
N ILE A 163 -10.42 0.47 -12.38
CA ILE A 163 -11.33 -0.59 -11.87
C ILE A 163 -10.84 -1.99 -12.24
N GLY A 164 -10.11 -2.11 -13.35
CA GLY A 164 -9.60 -3.41 -13.80
C GLY A 164 -9.35 -3.50 -15.30
N PHE A 165 -9.17 -4.73 -15.75
CA PHE A 165 -9.19 -5.08 -17.17
C PHE A 165 -10.55 -5.65 -17.55
N ILE A 166 -11.00 -5.30 -18.75
CA ILE A 166 -12.26 -5.81 -19.32
C ILE A 166 -12.01 -6.67 -20.55
N ASP A 167 -12.90 -7.63 -20.76
CA ASP A 167 -12.89 -8.45 -21.96
C ASP A 167 -13.67 -7.78 -23.11
N GLU A 168 -13.88 -8.52 -24.20
CA GLU A 168 -14.62 -8.04 -25.37
C GLU A 168 -16.12 -7.82 -25.11
N SER A 169 -16.68 -8.53 -24.13
CA SER A 169 -18.08 -8.39 -23.72
C SER A 169 -18.30 -7.20 -22.77
N GLY A 170 -17.21 -6.60 -22.27
CA GLY A 170 -17.23 -5.48 -21.35
C GLY A 170 -17.25 -5.89 -19.87
N GLU A 171 -17.10 -7.18 -19.58
CA GLU A 171 -17.04 -7.74 -18.23
C GLU A 171 -15.63 -7.60 -17.64
N VAL A 172 -15.55 -7.30 -16.35
CA VAL A 172 -14.26 -7.13 -15.65
C VAL A 172 -13.71 -8.50 -15.27
N TYR A 173 -12.61 -8.93 -15.89
CA TYR A 173 -11.98 -10.22 -15.58
C TYR A 173 -10.80 -10.11 -14.61
N SER A 174 -10.33 -8.90 -14.31
CA SER A 174 -9.19 -8.68 -13.42
C SER A 174 -9.27 -7.33 -12.73
N HIS A 175 -9.36 -7.35 -11.40
CA HIS A 175 -9.47 -6.16 -10.53
C HIS A 175 -8.10 -5.70 -9.99
N PRO A 176 -7.96 -4.44 -9.51
CA PRO A 176 -6.81 -4.03 -8.71
C PRO A 176 -6.68 -4.90 -7.44
N TYR A 177 -5.48 -4.98 -6.88
CA TYR A 177 -5.27 -5.63 -5.58
C TYR A 177 -5.53 -4.66 -4.43
N CYS A 178 -6.03 -5.16 -3.30
CA CYS A 178 -6.29 -4.37 -2.09
C CYS A 178 -5.00 -3.78 -1.47
N GLU A 179 -3.86 -4.41 -1.74
CA GLU A 179 -2.59 -4.14 -1.07
C GLU A 179 -1.82 -2.92 -1.62
N GLY A 180 -2.39 -2.18 -2.57
CA GLY A 180 -1.79 -0.98 -3.16
C GLY A 180 -2.79 0.16 -3.37
N PRO A 181 -2.30 1.40 -3.56
CA PRO A 181 -3.17 2.53 -3.84
C PRO A 181 -3.97 2.29 -5.12
N SER A 182 -5.26 2.63 -5.07
CA SER A 182 -6.08 2.66 -6.28
C SER A 182 -5.57 3.74 -7.21
N GLY A 183 -4.94 3.36 -8.32
CA GLY A 183 -4.44 4.32 -9.28
C GLY A 183 -5.56 4.99 -10.07
N SER A 184 -5.31 6.22 -10.49
CA SER A 184 -6.19 7.00 -11.34
C SER A 184 -5.38 7.70 -12.42
N ILE A 185 -6.05 7.97 -13.55
CA ILE A 185 -5.53 8.79 -14.64
C ILE A 185 -6.41 10.04 -14.78
N GLN A 186 -5.79 11.18 -15.03
CA GLN A 186 -6.49 12.41 -15.31
C GLN A 186 -5.86 13.11 -16.51
N PHE A 187 -6.65 13.25 -17.57
CA PHE A 187 -6.28 14.04 -18.74
C PHE A 187 -6.55 15.51 -18.43
N THR A 188 -5.53 16.30 -18.13
CA THR A 188 -5.75 17.70 -17.71
C THR A 188 -5.87 18.63 -18.91
N GLN A 189 -6.41 19.82 -18.69
CA GLN A 189 -6.29 20.95 -19.63
C GLN A 189 -5.07 21.84 -19.36
N LYS A 190 -4.20 21.45 -18.40
CA LYS A 190 -2.96 22.18 -18.12
C LYS A 190 -1.96 21.90 -19.24
N GLY A 191 -1.35 22.95 -19.78
CA GLY A 191 -0.24 22.84 -20.73
C GLY A 191 1.06 22.38 -20.06
N GLN A 192 2.19 22.56 -20.75
CA GLN A 192 3.54 22.15 -20.33
C GLN A 192 4.09 22.90 -19.09
N SER A 193 3.35 22.97 -17.98
CA SER A 193 3.75 23.71 -16.77
C SER A 193 4.47 22.85 -15.73
N VAL A 194 5.01 21.69 -16.10
CA VAL A 194 5.77 20.85 -15.16
C VAL A 194 7.23 21.31 -15.15
N PRO A 195 7.76 21.86 -14.03
CA PRO A 195 9.11 22.42 -14.00
C PRO A 195 10.17 21.41 -14.43
N GLY A 196 11.03 21.81 -15.37
CA GLY A 196 12.16 21.00 -15.85
C GLY A 196 11.79 19.91 -16.85
N TYR A 197 10.51 19.64 -17.12
CA TYR A 197 10.07 18.64 -18.10
C TYR A 197 9.50 19.31 -19.36
N VAL A 198 9.97 18.87 -20.52
CA VAL A 198 9.54 19.37 -21.84
C VAL A 198 9.13 18.22 -22.75
N THR A 199 8.25 18.49 -23.70
CA THR A 199 7.92 17.56 -24.78
C THR A 199 8.05 18.26 -26.13
N ASN A 200 8.38 17.50 -27.17
CA ASN A 200 8.53 18.02 -28.54
C ASN A 200 7.19 18.42 -29.18
N GLN A 201 6.07 18.21 -28.48
CA GLN A 201 4.73 18.52 -28.94
C GLN A 201 4.23 19.83 -28.30
N PRO A 202 4.24 20.96 -29.04
CA PRO A 202 4.05 22.29 -28.46
C PRO A 202 2.66 22.51 -27.84
N ASN A 203 1.64 21.79 -28.32
CA ASN A 203 0.26 21.92 -27.86
C ASN A 203 -0.17 20.76 -26.94
N ALA A 204 0.75 19.86 -26.57
CA ALA A 204 0.39 18.73 -25.76
C ALA A 204 0.07 19.15 -24.32
N LEU A 205 -0.98 18.51 -23.80
CA LEU A 205 -1.53 18.73 -22.47
C LEU A 205 -0.98 17.70 -21.50
N LEU A 206 -1.02 17.96 -20.20
CA LEU A 206 -0.48 17.06 -19.17
C LEU A 206 -1.45 15.92 -18.84
N VAL A 207 -0.93 14.69 -18.74
CA VAL A 207 -1.59 13.57 -18.06
C VAL A 207 -1.06 13.49 -16.63
N GLU A 208 -1.96 13.59 -15.67
CA GLU A 208 -1.67 13.35 -14.25
C GLU A 208 -2.04 11.90 -13.92
N PHE A 209 -1.10 11.19 -13.30
CA PHE A 209 -1.34 9.86 -12.76
C PHE A 209 -1.22 9.91 -11.25
N SER A 210 -2.15 9.26 -10.54
CA SER A 210 -1.98 9.01 -9.12
C SER A 210 -1.20 7.71 -8.89
N THR A 211 -0.71 7.56 -7.66
CA THR A 211 0.05 6.39 -7.23
C THR A 211 -0.71 5.10 -7.47
N GLY A 212 -0.01 4.10 -8.01
CA GLY A 212 -0.60 2.81 -8.41
C GLY A 212 -0.65 2.58 -9.92
N VAL A 213 -0.61 3.63 -10.74
CA VAL A 213 -0.54 3.53 -12.22
C VAL A 213 0.82 3.98 -12.78
N SER A 214 1.49 4.97 -12.17
CA SER A 214 2.68 5.61 -12.75
C SER A 214 3.97 5.56 -11.93
N ASN A 215 4.03 4.78 -10.84
CA ASN A 215 5.28 4.63 -10.05
C ASN A 215 6.45 4.02 -10.86
N PHE A 216 6.28 3.81 -12.18
CA PHE A 216 7.26 3.28 -13.11
C PHE A 216 7.90 4.30 -14.04
N TYR A 217 7.35 5.51 -14.11
CA TYR A 217 7.86 6.54 -14.99
C TYR A 217 8.37 7.71 -14.17
N ASP A 218 9.68 7.92 -14.23
CA ASP A 218 10.39 9.08 -13.67
C ASP A 218 10.01 10.42 -14.34
N SER A 219 8.99 10.43 -15.21
CA SER A 219 8.68 11.54 -16.11
C SER A 219 7.17 11.66 -16.31
N PRO A 220 6.60 12.88 -16.31
CA PRO A 220 5.21 13.12 -16.68
C PRO A 220 4.96 12.73 -18.14
N PHE A 221 3.72 12.35 -18.45
CA PHE A 221 3.25 12.12 -19.81
C PHE A 221 2.50 13.34 -20.31
N PHE A 222 2.63 13.58 -21.61
CA PHE A 222 1.86 14.58 -22.31
C PHE A 222 0.93 13.91 -23.31
N TYR A 223 -0.15 14.58 -23.71
CA TYR A 223 -1.12 14.02 -24.64
C TYR A 223 -1.73 15.04 -25.59
N GLU A 224 -2.20 14.53 -26.73
CA GLU A 224 -3.08 15.24 -27.66
C GLU A 224 -4.29 14.36 -28.00
N ILE A 225 -5.44 14.99 -28.25
CA ILE A 225 -6.66 14.29 -28.69
C ILE A 225 -6.76 14.40 -30.21
N LYS A 226 -6.90 13.26 -30.88
CA LYS A 226 -7.11 13.15 -32.33
C LYS A 226 -8.36 12.32 -32.59
N GLY A 227 -9.52 12.98 -32.64
CA GLY A 227 -10.81 12.29 -32.74
C GLY A 227 -11.07 11.41 -31.51
N ASN A 228 -11.26 10.10 -31.73
CA ASN A 228 -11.48 9.11 -30.66
C ASN A 228 -10.19 8.47 -30.13
N GLN A 229 -9.04 9.09 -30.43
CA GLN A 229 -7.74 8.63 -29.99
C GLN A 229 -7.03 9.66 -29.14
N VAL A 230 -6.23 9.18 -28.20
CA VAL A 230 -5.27 9.96 -27.44
C VAL A 230 -3.87 9.53 -27.85
N SER A 231 -3.07 10.47 -28.36
CA SER A 231 -1.63 10.24 -28.55
C SER A 231 -0.90 10.61 -27.26
N LEU A 232 -0.26 9.65 -26.61
CA LEU A 232 0.61 9.85 -25.45
C LEU A 232 2.07 10.06 -25.85
N TYR A 233 2.71 11.03 -25.22
CA TYR A 233 4.09 11.42 -25.45
C TYR A 233 4.89 11.37 -24.16
N THR A 234 6.16 10.96 -24.26
CA THR A 234 7.11 11.12 -23.16
C THR A 234 7.52 12.58 -23.00
N SER A 235 8.15 12.83 -21.86
CA SER A 235 8.83 14.09 -21.57
C SER A 235 10.31 13.87 -21.34
N TYR A 236 11.08 14.92 -21.56
CA TYR A 236 12.51 15.00 -21.32
C TYR A 236 12.76 15.96 -20.17
N TYR A 237 13.64 15.58 -19.24
CA TYR A 237 14.02 16.43 -18.13
C TYR A 237 15.31 17.18 -18.43
N TYR A 238 15.30 18.51 -18.30
CA TYR A 238 16.43 19.40 -18.54
C TYR A 238 16.85 20.23 -17.30
N GLY A 239 16.37 19.88 -16.11
CA GLY A 239 16.70 20.60 -14.87
C GLY A 239 17.93 20.07 -14.12
N PRO A 240 18.50 20.84 -13.17
CA PRO A 240 19.42 20.32 -12.18
C PRO A 240 18.64 19.51 -11.13
N ASN A 241 19.17 18.34 -10.73
CA ASN A 241 18.60 17.41 -9.75
C ASN A 241 17.31 16.72 -10.20
N ARG A 242 17.45 15.76 -11.13
CA ARG A 242 16.38 14.79 -11.38
C ARG A 242 16.10 14.05 -10.08
N HIS A 243 14.93 14.27 -9.49
CA HIS A 243 14.48 13.45 -8.39
C HIS A 243 14.34 12.02 -8.91
N GLN A 244 15.14 11.09 -8.39
CA GLN A 244 14.90 9.68 -8.59
C GLN A 244 13.55 9.38 -7.95
N THR A 245 12.60 8.82 -8.71
CA THR A 245 11.40 8.29 -8.08
C THR A 245 11.81 7.05 -7.28
N SER A 246 11.48 7.05 -5.99
CA SER A 246 11.60 5.83 -5.20
C SER A 246 10.50 4.89 -5.65
N PHE A 247 10.88 3.80 -6.32
CA PHE A 247 9.93 2.73 -6.59
C PHE A 247 9.63 2.03 -5.26
N PRO A 248 8.38 2.05 -4.78
CA PRO A 248 8.06 1.30 -3.59
C PRO A 248 8.24 -0.19 -3.87
N LEU A 249 8.83 -0.92 -2.91
CA LEU A 249 8.74 -2.38 -2.92
C LEU A 249 7.26 -2.75 -2.88
N THR A 250 6.87 -3.67 -3.76
CA THR A 250 5.50 -4.13 -3.88
C THR A 250 5.47 -5.65 -3.97
N THR A 251 4.30 -6.25 -4.10
CA THR A 251 4.21 -7.70 -4.29
C THR A 251 4.45 -8.05 -5.74
N LYS A 252 4.93 -9.27 -6.02
CA LYS A 252 5.08 -9.77 -7.40
C LYS A 252 3.80 -9.58 -8.23
N ARG A 253 2.63 -9.82 -7.64
CA ARG A 253 1.34 -9.74 -8.33
C ARG A 253 0.94 -8.30 -8.66
N VAL A 254 1.13 -7.38 -7.72
CA VAL A 254 0.91 -5.95 -7.99
C VAL A 254 1.87 -5.48 -9.08
N TYR A 255 3.14 -5.89 -9.00
CA TYR A 255 4.13 -5.60 -10.03
C TYR A 255 3.69 -6.10 -11.42
N GLU A 256 3.34 -7.38 -11.56
CA GLU A 256 2.91 -7.98 -12.83
C GLU A 256 1.66 -7.30 -13.41
N LYS A 257 0.72 -6.93 -12.53
CA LYS A 257 -0.49 -6.23 -12.95
C LYS A 257 -0.20 -4.80 -13.38
N GLN A 258 0.70 -4.11 -12.68
CA GLN A 258 1.15 -2.78 -13.07
C GLN A 258 1.97 -2.80 -14.35
N ASP A 259 2.79 -3.83 -14.61
CA ASP A 259 3.49 -4.01 -15.90
C ASP A 259 2.47 -4.15 -17.04
N SER A 260 1.37 -4.88 -16.79
CA SER A 260 0.28 -5.01 -17.77
C SER A 260 -0.42 -3.67 -18.04
N VAL A 261 -0.70 -2.87 -17.01
CA VAL A 261 -1.23 -1.50 -17.17
C VAL A 261 -0.24 -0.64 -17.97
N LYS A 262 1.05 -0.68 -17.62
CA LYS A 262 2.13 0.07 -18.26
C LYS A 262 2.21 -0.20 -19.75
N ARG A 263 2.01 -1.45 -20.18
CA ARG A 263 1.97 -1.81 -21.61
C ARG A 263 0.86 -1.06 -22.33
N VAL A 264 -0.34 -0.96 -21.75
CA VAL A 264 -1.45 -0.21 -22.35
C VAL A 264 -1.18 1.29 -22.36
N ILE A 265 -0.64 1.88 -21.29
CA ILE A 265 -0.46 3.33 -21.16
C ILE A 265 0.92 3.86 -21.59
N ALA A 266 1.72 3.07 -22.31
CA ALA A 266 3.01 3.54 -22.83
C ALA A 266 2.86 4.74 -23.81
N PRO A 267 3.94 5.39 -24.24
CA PRO A 267 3.87 6.40 -25.30
C PRO A 267 3.38 5.78 -26.62
N GLY A 268 2.52 6.49 -27.35
CA GLY A 268 1.88 5.99 -28.57
C GLY A 268 0.40 6.36 -28.66
N GLU A 269 -0.29 5.80 -29.65
CA GLU A 269 -1.72 6.01 -29.84
C GLU A 269 -2.54 5.06 -28.96
N LEU A 270 -3.55 5.62 -28.30
CA LEU A 270 -4.52 4.91 -27.48
C LEU A 270 -5.91 5.18 -28.01
N ASP A 271 -6.72 4.14 -28.15
CA ASP A 271 -8.15 4.30 -28.38
C ASP A 271 -8.83 4.52 -27.03
N PHE A 272 -9.82 5.42 -27.00
CA PHE A 272 -10.63 5.63 -25.81
C PHE A 272 -12.12 5.63 -26.14
N GLN A 273 -12.91 5.17 -25.18
CA GLN A 273 -14.36 5.19 -25.26
C GLN A 273 -14.95 5.65 -23.92
N ILE A 274 -15.87 6.61 -23.97
CA ILE A 274 -16.61 7.07 -22.78
C ILE A 274 -18.07 6.65 -22.92
N GLN A 275 -18.61 6.03 -21.87
CA GLN A 275 -20.01 5.64 -21.75
C GLN A 275 -20.49 5.99 -20.33
N GLY A 276 -21.23 7.08 -20.19
CA GLY A 276 -21.62 7.59 -18.88
C GLY A 276 -20.39 7.94 -18.02
N ASN A 277 -20.27 7.30 -16.85
CA ASN A 277 -19.10 7.42 -15.98
C ASN A 277 -18.01 6.36 -16.23
N ARG A 278 -18.04 5.61 -17.34
CA ARG A 278 -17.02 4.63 -17.72
C ARG A 278 -16.08 5.21 -18.77
N LEU A 279 -14.78 5.06 -18.56
CA LEU A 279 -13.74 5.31 -19.55
C LEU A 279 -13.02 3.99 -19.83
N ILE A 280 -13.03 3.57 -21.08
CA ILE A 280 -12.27 2.43 -21.57
C ILE A 280 -11.06 2.98 -22.32
N ILE A 281 -9.87 2.52 -21.98
CA ILE A 281 -8.62 2.82 -22.70
C ILE A 281 -8.05 1.50 -23.21
N SER A 282 -7.69 1.46 -24.49
CA SER A 282 -7.07 0.29 -25.10
C SER A 282 -5.95 0.67 -26.04
N ARG A 283 -5.05 -0.29 -26.28
CA ARG A 283 -4.08 -0.20 -27.36
C ARG A 283 -4.15 -1.42 -28.25
N ASN A 284 -4.20 -1.18 -29.56
CA ASN A 284 -4.38 -2.18 -30.61
C ASN A 284 -3.30 -3.28 -30.67
N ASP A 285 -2.14 -3.08 -30.04
CA ASP A 285 -1.02 -4.04 -30.02
C ASP A 285 -0.93 -4.87 -28.72
N THR A 286 -1.83 -4.67 -27.74
CA THR A 286 -1.75 -5.35 -26.43
C THR A 286 -2.88 -6.32 -26.13
N ASP A 287 -3.97 -6.37 -26.91
CA ASP A 287 -5.24 -7.05 -26.59
C ASP A 287 -5.86 -6.66 -25.22
N LEU A 288 -5.23 -5.75 -24.47
CA LEU A 288 -5.61 -5.34 -23.14
C LEU A 288 -6.50 -4.09 -23.20
N ARG A 289 -7.56 -4.10 -22.40
CA ARG A 289 -8.49 -2.98 -22.25
C ARG A 289 -8.62 -2.62 -20.78
N LEU A 290 -8.28 -1.38 -20.45
CA LEU A 290 -8.37 -0.84 -19.11
C LEU A 290 -9.72 -0.16 -18.91
N LEU A 291 -10.42 -0.53 -17.85
CA LEU A 291 -11.61 0.16 -17.40
C LEU A 291 -11.25 1.13 -16.27
N TYR A 292 -11.67 2.37 -16.45
CA TYR A 292 -11.67 3.40 -15.44
C TYR A 292 -13.09 3.94 -15.22
N MET A 293 -13.33 4.52 -14.05
CA MET A 293 -14.61 5.11 -13.72
C MET A 293 -14.46 6.47 -13.03
N ALA A 294 -15.37 7.38 -13.35
CA ALA A 294 -15.51 8.67 -12.69
C ALA A 294 -16.39 8.54 -11.43
N ASN A 295 -16.02 9.27 -10.37
CA ASN A 295 -16.78 9.35 -9.11
C ASN A 295 -17.93 10.38 -9.17
#